data_AF-A0A968CWG0-F1
#
_entry.id   AF-A0A968CWG0-F1
#
_cell.length_a   1.000
_cell.length_b   1.000
_cell.length_c   1.000
_cell.angle_alpha   90.00
_cell.angle_beta   90.00
_cell.angle_gamma   90.00
#
_symmetry.space_group_name_H-M   'P 1'
#
loop_
_entity.id
_entity.type
_entity.pdbx_description
1 polymer ?
#
loop_
_entity_poly.entity_id
_entity_poly.type
_entity_poly.pdbx_seq_one_letter_code
_entity_poly.pdbx_strand_id
1 'polypeptide(L)' 'PLGSRGNQKLKKYFIDHKVPRIERAKCPIVLSQGKIIWVAGHRLDNAVRISPQTQRIMKAELSLA' A
#
# COMPACT_ATOMS: atom_id res chain seq x y z
N PRO A 1 0.75 -5.52 5.68
CA PRO A 1 1.73 -5.33 4.59
C PRO A 1 2.07 -6.64 3.89
N LEU A 2 2.17 -6.65 2.57
CA LEU A 2 2.45 -7.86 1.77
C LEU A 2 3.67 -8.62 2.29
N GLY A 3 3.49 -9.90 2.61
CA GLY A 3 4.55 -10.77 3.15
C GLY A 3 4.74 -10.69 4.67
N SER A 4 3.93 -9.90 5.39
CA SER A 4 3.90 -9.85 6.86
C SER A 4 2.57 -10.38 7.40
N ARG A 5 2.61 -11.02 8.57
CA ARG A 5 1.41 -11.49 9.30
C ARG A 5 0.76 -10.42 10.18
N GLY A 6 1.38 -9.24 10.31
CA GLY A 6 0.93 -8.18 11.21
C GLY A 6 0.56 -6.89 10.49
N ASN A 7 -0.01 -5.96 11.26
CA ASN A 7 -0.32 -4.60 10.80
C ASN A 7 0.81 -3.65 11.18
N GLN A 8 1.05 -2.65 10.33
CA GLN A 8 2.00 -1.58 10.60
C GLN A 8 1.29 -0.24 10.46
N LYS A 9 1.48 0.67 11.43
CA LYS A 9 0.98 2.04 11.30
C LYS A 9 1.63 2.71 10.10
N LEU A 10 0.85 3.40 9.26
CA LEU A 10 1.36 4.11 8.08
C LEU A 10 2.46 5.12 8.45
N LYS A 11 2.28 5.86 9.54
CA LYS A 11 3.30 6.77 10.09
C LYS A 11 4.63 6.05 10.37
N LYS A 12 4.57 4.85 10.97
CA LYS A 12 5.76 4.05 11.27
C LYS A 12 6.42 3.55 9.97
N TYR A 13 5.63 3.09 9.00
CA TYR A 13 6.14 2.70 7.68
C TYR A 13 6.95 3.83 7.03
N PHE A 14 6.40 5.05 6.97
CA PHE A 14 7.10 6.18 6.38
C PHE A 14 8.38 6.58 7.12
N ILE A 15 8.41 6.44 8.45
CA ILE A 15 9.63 6.69 9.24
C ILE A 15 10.68 5.62 8.93
N ASP A 16 10.28 4.34 9.01
CA ASP A 16 11.19 3.20 8.80
C ASP A 16 11.81 3.23 7.38
N HIS A 17 11.08 3.74 6.38
CA HIS A 17 11.54 3.87 4.98
C HIS A 17 12.07 5.26 4.64
N LYS A 18 12.29 6.13 5.63
CA LYS A 18 12.87 7.47 5.48
C LYS A 18 12.14 8.36 4.45
N VAL A 19 10.83 8.19 4.28
CA VAL A 19 10.04 9.01 3.34
C VAL A 19 9.98 10.45 3.86
N PRO A 20 10.42 11.47 3.09
CA PRO A 20 10.37 12.87 3.49
C PRO A 20 8.96 13.34 3.84
N ARG A 21 8.82 14.23 4.84
CA ARG A 21 7.50 14.69 5.31
C ARG A 21 6.65 15.30 4.19
N ILE A 22 7.26 16.04 3.28
CA ILE A 22 6.57 16.67 2.15
C ILE A 22 6.01 15.63 1.16
N GLU A 23 6.69 14.51 0.98
CA GLU A 23 6.25 13.42 0.11
C GLU A 23 5.15 12.59 0.76
N ARG A 24 5.20 12.39 2.09
CA ARG A 24 4.14 11.67 2.82
C ARG A 24 2.76 12.28 2.60
N ALA A 25 2.68 13.61 2.54
CA ALA A 25 1.42 14.34 2.33
C ALA A 25 0.89 14.19 0.90
N LYS A 26 1.77 13.92 -0.07
CA LYS A 26 1.43 13.75 -1.49
C LYS A 26 1.22 12.29 -1.88
N CYS A 27 1.64 11.35 -1.04
CA CYS A 27 1.56 9.92 -1.30
C CYS A 27 0.10 9.46 -1.41
N PRO A 28 -0.34 8.94 -2.58
CA PRO A 28 -1.69 8.43 -2.73
C PRO A 28 -1.90 7.15 -1.91
N ILE A 29 -3.04 7.08 -1.22
CA ILE A 29 -3.44 5.92 -0.41
C ILE A 29 -4.71 5.34 -1.00
N VAL A 30 -4.66 4.07 -1.42
CA VAL A 30 -5.84 3.37 -1.91
C VAL A 30 -6.48 2.58 -0.78
N LEU A 31 -7.79 2.82 -0.61
CA LEU A 31 -8.62 2.18 0.39
C LEU A 31 -9.61 1.23 -0.27
N SER A 32 -9.90 0.11 0.39
CA SER A 32 -11.07 -0.71 0.11
C SER A 32 -11.80 -0.96 1.42
N GLN A 33 -13.09 -0.61 1.48
CA GLN A 33 -13.93 -0.73 2.68
C GLN A 33 -13.27 -0.14 3.94
N GLY A 34 -12.65 1.04 3.80
CA GLY A 34 -11.95 1.73 4.89
C GLY A 34 -10.58 1.14 5.28
N LYS A 35 -10.11 0.07 4.61
CA LYS A 35 -8.78 -0.53 4.84
C LYS A 35 -7.79 -0.09 3.80
N ILE A 36 -6.56 0.25 4.21
CA ILE A 36 -5.46 0.55 3.29
C ILE A 36 -5.04 -0.73 2.58
N ILE A 37 -5.17 -0.74 1.26
CA ILE A 37 -4.77 -1.87 0.40
C ILE A 37 -3.52 -1.57 -0.42
N TRP A 38 -3.21 -0.30 -0.63
CA TRP A 38 -2.02 0.13 -1.35
C TRP A 38 -1.55 1.49 -0.86
N VAL A 39 -0.28 1.57 -0.45
CA VAL A 39 0.47 2.83 -0.32
C VAL A 39 1.17 3.02 -1.66
N ALA A 40 0.65 3.91 -2.51
CA ALA A 40 1.06 3.99 -3.91
C ALA A 40 2.52 4.43 -4.04
N GLY A 41 3.27 3.77 -4.95
CA GLY A 41 4.72 3.92 -5.06
C GLY A 41 5.53 3.20 -3.96
N HIS A 42 4.88 2.53 -3.01
CA HIS A 42 5.55 1.92 -1.86
C HIS A 42 5.21 0.43 -1.67
N ARG A 43 4.02 0.09 -1.18
CA ARG A 43 3.71 -1.30 -0.78
C ARG A 43 2.22 -1.62 -0.81
N LEU A 44 1.90 -2.85 -1.19
CA LEU A 44 0.55 -3.44 -1.09
C LEU A 44 0.28 -4.04 0.28
N ASP A 45 -0.99 -4.11 0.66
CA ASP A 45 -1.41 -4.91 1.80
C ASP A 45 -1.40 -6.41 1.49
N ASN A 46 -1.23 -7.25 2.51
CA ASN A 46 -1.22 -8.70 2.33
C ASN A 46 -2.60 -9.24 1.94
N ALA A 47 -3.69 -8.57 2.34
CA ALA A 47 -5.06 -9.00 2.05
C ALA A 47 -5.41 -8.95 0.55
N VAL A 48 -4.68 -8.17 -0.25
CA VAL A 48 -4.88 -8.04 -1.71
C VAL A 48 -3.82 -8.80 -2.51
N ARG A 49 -3.07 -9.71 -1.87
CA ARG A 49 -2.08 -10.55 -2.54
C ARG A 49 -2.77 -11.46 -3.56
N ILE A 50 -2.20 -11.54 -4.76
CA ILE A 50 -2.59 -12.53 -5.76
C ILE A 50 -2.11 -13.93 -5.30
N SER A 51 -3.02 -14.90 -5.32
CA SER A 51 -2.76 -16.30 -5.00
C SER A 51 -3.30 -17.21 -6.12
N PRO A 52 -2.97 -18.52 -6.12
CA PRO A 52 -3.53 -19.46 -7.09
C PRO A 52 -5.07 -19.55 -7.07
N GLN A 53 -5.73 -19.07 -6.01
CA GLN A 53 -7.19 -19.06 -5.88
C GLN A 53 -7.82 -17.75 -6.39
N THR A 54 -7.02 -16.75 -6.78
CA THR A 54 -7.51 -15.46 -7.26
C THR A 54 -8.22 -15.62 -8.60
N GLN A 55 -9.52 -15.31 -8.64
CA GLN A 55 -10.36 -15.44 -9.85
C GLN A 55 -10.44 -14.15 -10.67
N ARG A 56 -10.27 -12.99 -10.03
CA ARG A 56 -10.37 -11.68 -10.66
C ARG A 56 -9.27 -10.77 -10.13
N ILE A 57 -8.67 -10.01 -11.04
CA ILE A 57 -7.60 -9.06 -10.73
C ILE A 57 -8.08 -7.68 -11.12
N MET A 58 -7.92 -6.72 -10.22
CA MET A 58 -8.02 -5.30 -10.52
C MET A 58 -6.60 -4.76 -10.73
N LYS A 59 -6.34 -4.16 -11.89
CA LYS A 59 -5.09 -3.46 -12.17
C LYS A 59 -5.28 -1.97 -11.94
N ALA A 60 -4.35 -1.37 -11.20
CA ALA A 60 -4.23 0.07 -11.04
C ALA A 60 -2.76 0.46 -11.23
N GLU A 61 -2.54 1.68 -11.69
CA GLU A 61 -1.20 2.23 -11.97
C GLU A 61 -1.10 3.63 -11.38
N LEU A 62 0.08 3.95 -10.84
CA LEU A 62 0.42 5.30 -10.44
C LEU A 62 1.47 5.82 -11.44
N SER A 63 1.08 6.79 -12.25
CA SER A 63 1.99 7.53 -13.11
C SER A 63 2.30 8.86 -12.43
N LEU A 64 3.58 9.09 -12.15
CA LEU A 64 4.06 10.41 -11.71
C LEU A 64 4.48 11.15 -12.99
N ALA A 65 3.92 12.36 -13.17
CA ALA A 65 4.35 13.28 -14.22
C ALA A 65 5.72 13.89 -13.89
#